data_AF-A0A7Z2G4E8-F1
#
_entry.id   AF-A0A7Z2G4E8-F1
#
_cell.length_a   1.000
_cell.length_b   1.000
_cell.length_c   1.000
_cell.angle_alpha   90.00
_cell.angle_beta   90.00
_cell.angle_gamma   90.00
#
_symmetry.space_group_name_H-M   'P 1'
#
loop_
_entity.id
_entity.type
_entity.pdbx_description
1 polymer ?
#
loop_
_entity_poly.entity_id
_entity_poly.type
_entity_poly.pdbx_seq_one_letter_code
_entity_poly.pdbx_strand_id
1 'polypeptide(L)'
;MHTERLGHFEVELSARQMIHNGGWAAFAAIHAVEAAAEVPAAAVFPRQWVVDETVFESEAAAIAGAREAAIAFLKSGNSPSLGVA
;
A
#
# COMPACT_ATOMS: atom_id res chain seq x y z
N MET A 1 -4.55 -6.04 -9.37
CA MET A 1 -3.80 -6.09 -8.09
C MET A 1 -2.36 -6.50 -8.38
N HIS A 2 -1.38 -5.74 -7.89
CA HIS A 2 0.04 -5.88 -8.23
C HIS A 2 0.89 -5.68 -6.98
N THR A 3 1.85 -6.56 -6.72
CA THR A 3 2.76 -6.45 -5.56
C THR A 3 4.18 -6.19 -6.05
N GLU A 4 4.87 -5.26 -5.40
CA GLU A 4 6.25 -4.93 -5.70
C GLU A 4 7.09 -4.69 -4.43
N ARG A 5 8.42 -4.75 -4.57
CA ARG A 5 9.34 -4.55 -3.45
C ARG A 5 10.07 -3.22 -3.58
N LEU A 6 9.87 -2.35 -2.60
CA LEU A 6 10.51 -1.05 -2.46
C LEU A 6 11.50 -1.10 -1.27
N GLY A 7 12.74 -1.51 -1.54
CA GLY A 7 13.76 -1.67 -0.50
C GLY A 7 13.40 -2.77 0.50
N HIS A 8 13.23 -2.39 1.77
CA HIS A 8 12.82 -3.29 2.86
C HIS A 8 11.30 -3.39 3.02
N PHE A 9 10.53 -2.83 2.08
CA PHE A 9 9.07 -2.85 2.13
C PHE A 9 8.53 -3.63 0.94
N GLU A 10 7.53 -4.47 1.21
CA GLU A 10 6.64 -5.01 0.18
C GLU A 10 5.41 -4.12 0.10
N VAL A 11 5.05 -3.73 -1.12
CA VAL A 11 3.92 -2.84 -1.37
C VAL A 11 2.94 -3.54 -2.29
N GLU A 12 1.73 -3.72 -1.78
CA GLU A 12 0.59 -4.24 -2.52
C GLU A 12 -0.22 -3.06 -3.06
N LEU A 13 -0.28 -2.96 -4.39
CA LEU A 13 -1.01 -1.95 -5.14
C LEU A 13 -2.32 -2.52 -5.66
N SER A 14 -3.40 -1.81 -5.38
CA SER A 14 -4.73 -2.16 -5.85
C SER A 14 -5.51 -0.92 -6.25
N ALA A 15 -6.48 -1.14 -7.11
CA ALA A 15 -7.46 -0.14 -7.50
C ALA A 15 -8.85 -0.71 -7.20
N ARG A 16 -9.75 0.12 -6.68
CA ARG A 16 -11.13 -0.27 -6.45
C ARG A 16 -12.05 0.66 -7.23
N GLN A 17 -12.97 0.07 -7.99
CA GLN A 17 -13.99 0.84 -8.66
C GLN A 17 -15.01 1.37 -7.65
N MET A 18 -15.30 2.65 -7.74
CA MET A 18 -16.24 3.35 -6.88
C MET A 18 -17.66 3.23 -7.43
N ILE A 19 -18.57 2.77 -6.56
CA ILE A 19 -19.97 2.47 -6.92
C ILE A 19 -20.75 3.74 -7.31
N HIS A 20 -20.40 4.90 -6.74
CA HIS A 20 -21.18 6.14 -6.87
C HIS A 20 -20.85 7.00 -8.09
N ASN A 21 -19.66 6.88 -8.68
CA ASN A 21 -19.22 7.76 -9.77
C ASN A 21 -18.48 7.02 -10.90
N GLY A 22 -18.35 5.69 -10.81
CA GLY A 22 -17.70 4.86 -11.83
C GLY A 22 -16.18 5.04 -11.95
N GLY A 23 -15.58 5.91 -11.14
CA GLY A 23 -14.14 6.14 -11.10
C GLY A 23 -13.39 5.08 -10.29
N TRP A 24 -12.07 5.17 -10.31
CA TRP A 24 -11.18 4.23 -9.62
C TRP A 24 -10.47 4.92 -8.47
N ALA A 25 -10.48 4.29 -7.29
CA ALA A 25 -9.73 4.74 -6.12
C ALA A 25 -8.43 3.94 -6.01
N ALA A 26 -7.35 4.64 -5.71
CA ALA A 26 -6.03 4.06 -5.53
C ALA A 26 -5.82 3.59 -4.08
N PHE A 27 -5.30 2.37 -3.92
CA PHE A 27 -5.00 1.79 -2.62
C PHE A 27 -3.62 1.17 -2.63
N ALA A 28 -2.79 1.55 -1.66
CA ALA A 28 -1.54 0.87 -1.37
C ALA A 28 -1.54 0.31 0.05
N ALA A 29 -1.13 -0.95 0.21
CA ALA A 29 -0.79 -1.53 1.50
C ALA A 29 0.72 -1.75 1.55
N ILE A 30 1.36 -1.25 2.61
CA ILE A 30 2.81 -1.31 2.79
C ILE A 30 3.12 -2.26 3.94
N HIS A 31 4.02 -3.21 3.68
CA HIS A 31 4.45 -4.25 4.60
C HIS A 31 5.96 -4.12 4.83
N ALA A 32 6.40 -4.05 6.09
CA ALA A 32 7.82 -4.17 6.40
C ALA A 32 8.26 -5.63 6.23
N VAL A 33 9.32 -5.86 5.46
CA VAL A 33 9.94 -7.17 5.33
C VAL A 33 11.12 -7.22 6.29
N GLU A 34 10.86 -7.71 7.51
CA GLU A 34 11.95 -8.07 8.43
C GLU A 34 12.72 -9.26 7.85
N ALA A 35 14.05 -9.22 7.95
CA ALA A 35 14.91 -10.31 7.50
C ALA A 35 14.65 -11.56 8.37
N ALA A 36 13.78 -12.44 7.87
CA ALA A 36 13.60 -13.84 8.26
C ALA A 36 14.07 -14.21 9.68
N ALA A 37 13.24 -13.91 10.69
CA ALA A 37 13.18 -14.75 11.88
C ALA A 37 12.00 -15.70 11.72
N GLU A 38 12.28 -16.99 11.81
CA GLU A 38 11.33 -18.09 11.79
C GLU A 38 10.29 -17.93 12.91
N VAL A 39 9.22 -17.19 12.64
CA VAL A 39 8.02 -17.18 13.46
C VAL A 39 6.87 -17.34 12.49
N PRO A 40 5.96 -18.31 12.68
CA PRO A 40 4.73 -18.36 11.89
C PRO A 40 4.01 -17.05 12.17
N ALA A 41 4.06 -16.12 11.21
CA ALA A 41 3.59 -14.76 11.36
C ALA A 41 2.08 -14.80 11.63
N ALA A 42 1.72 -14.89 12.91
CA ALA A 42 0.41 -14.52 13.40
C ALA A 42 0.20 -13.11 12.89
N ALA A 43 -0.77 -12.97 11.98
CA ALA A 43 -1.01 -11.87 11.08
C ALA A 43 -1.39 -10.56 11.80
N VAL A 44 -0.48 -10.02 12.61
CA VAL A 44 -0.51 -8.63 13.07
C VAL A 44 0.38 -7.85 12.11
N PHE A 45 -0.05 -7.79 10.85
CA PHE A 45 0.58 -6.91 9.89
C PHE A 45 0.28 -5.48 10.34
N PRO A 46 1.29 -4.61 10.59
CA PRO A 46 1.07 -3.18 10.72
C PRO A 46 0.62 -2.64 9.36
N ARG A 47 -0.65 -2.88 9.04
CA ARG A 47 -1.26 -2.62 7.74
C ARG A 47 -1.58 -1.15 7.67
N GLN A 48 -0.69 -0.38 7.07
CA GLN A 48 -0.99 1.01 6.75
C GLN A 48 -1.53 1.10 5.33
N TRP A 49 -2.76 1.59 5.23
CA TRP A 49 -3.37 1.93 3.95
C TRP A 49 -3.02 3.37 3.62
N VAL A 50 -2.42 3.59 2.46
CA VAL A 50 -2.34 4.92 1.86
C VAL A 50 -3.45 4.98 0.83
N VAL A 51 -4.39 5.90 1.06
CA VAL A 51 -5.48 6.20 0.14
C VAL A 51 -5.17 7.57 -0.45
N ASP A 52 -5.09 7.62 -1.77
CA ASP A 52 -5.19 8.88 -2.49
C ASP A 52 -6.69 9.12 -2.75
N GLU A 53 -7.24 10.23 -2.24
CA GLU A 53 -8.64 10.63 -2.46
C GLU A 53 -8.91 11.02 -3.93
N THR A 54 -7.87 11.05 -4.76
CA THR A 54 -7.98 11.25 -6.19
C THR A 54 -8.79 10.14 -6.86
N VAL A 55 -9.77 10.56 -7.65
CA VAL A 55 -10.57 9.69 -8.51
C VAL A 55 -9.88 9.54 -9.86
N PHE A 56 -9.48 8.32 -10.21
CA PHE A 56 -8.82 8.03 -11.48
C PHE A 56 -9.82 7.52 -12.53
N GLU A 57 -9.55 7.83 -13.80
CA GLU A 57 -10.38 7.43 -14.94
C GLU A 57 -10.27 5.93 -15.28
N SER A 58 -9.19 5.27 -14.85
CA SER A 58 -8.94 3.86 -15.14
C SER A 58 -8.25 3.12 -13.99
N GLU A 59 -8.40 1.79 -13.99
CA GLU A 59 -7.72 0.90 -13.04
C GLU A 59 -6.20 1.08 -13.09
N ALA A 60 -5.62 1.14 -14.30
CA ALA A 60 -4.18 1.31 -14.48
C ALA A 60 -3.67 2.65 -13.93
N ALA A 61 -4.44 3.72 -14.12
CA ALA A 61 -4.10 5.03 -13.56
C ALA A 61 -4.18 5.03 -12.02
N ALA A 62 -5.17 4.36 -11.44
CA ALA A 62 -5.26 4.20 -9.99
C ALA A 62 -4.12 3.34 -9.42
N ILE A 63 -3.68 2.30 -10.12
CA ILE A 63 -2.51 1.50 -9.70
C ILE A 63 -1.23 2.36 -9.74
N ALA A 64 -1.05 3.18 -10.77
CA ALA A 64 0.07 4.12 -10.84
C ALA A 64 -0.01 5.17 -9.70
N GLY A 65 -1.19 5.70 -9.42
CA GLY A 65 -1.43 6.60 -8.28
C GLY A 65 -1.12 5.96 -6.93
N ALA A 66 -1.52 4.71 -6.72
CA ALA A 66 -1.23 3.95 -5.51
C ALA A 66 0.28 3.80 -5.28
N ARG A 67 1.04 3.59 -6.37
CA ARG A 67 2.50 3.50 -6.32
C ARG A 67 3.14 4.81 -5.87
N GLU A 68 2.75 5.92 -6.51
CA GLU A 68 3.28 7.24 -6.16
C GLU A 68 2.95 7.62 -4.72
N ALA A 69 1.73 7.33 -4.26
CA ALA A 69 1.31 7.54 -2.88
C ALA A 69 2.15 6.71 -1.90
N ALA A 70 2.43 5.44 -2.22
CA ALA A 70 3.28 4.59 -1.39
C ALA A 70 4.73 5.09 -1.34
N ILE A 71 5.29 5.51 -2.47
CA ILE A 71 6.65 6.07 -2.54
C ILE A 71 6.74 7.38 -1.75
N ALA A 72 5.77 8.28 -1.90
CA ALA A 72 5.71 9.54 -1.17
C ALA A 72 5.63 9.29 0.34
N PHE A 73 4.80 8.33 0.76
CA PHE A 73 4.66 7.92 2.16
C PHE A 73 5.98 7.37 2.75
N LEU A 74 6.68 6.51 2.00
CA LEU A 74 7.98 5.97 2.45
C LEU A 74 9.07 7.06 2.47
N LYS A 75 9.05 7.98 1.50
CA LYS A 75 10.01 9.10 1.43
C LYS A 75 9.84 10.13 2.54
N SER A 76 8.63 10.32 3.07
CA SER A 76 8.40 11.22 4.21
C SER A 76 8.93 10.69 5.54
N GLY A 77 9.62 9.54 5.54
CA GLY A 77 10.17 8.92 6.75
C GLY A 77 9.11 8.20 7.58
N ASN A 78 7.89 8.03 7.05
CA ASN A 78 6.89 7.21 7.69
C ASN A 78 7.27 5.74 7.50
N SER A 79 7.67 5.08 8.58
CA SER A 79 7.68 3.64 8.63
C SER A 79 6.29 3.16 9.05
N PRO A 80 5.71 2.12 8.42
CA PRO A 80 4.56 1.45 9.01
C PRO A 80 4.97 1.06 10.42
N SER A 81 4.37 1.69 11.43
CA SER A 81 4.75 1.49 12.82
C SER A 81 4.56 0.01 13.13
N LEU A 82 5.65 -0.72 13.38
CA LEU A 82 5.60 -2.00 14.08
C LEU A 82 4.91 -1.69 15.42
N GLY A 83 3.62 -1.96 15.50
CA GLY A 83 2.83 -1.66 16.69
C GLY A 83 3.50 -2.37 17.88
N VAL A 84 4.13 -1.60 18.75
CA VAL A 84 4.54 -2.09 20.07
C VAL A 84 3.29 -2.05 20.92
N ALA A 85 2.71 -3.21 21.18
CA ALA A 85 1.76 -3.44 22.26
C ALA A 85 2.21 -4.69 23.02
#